data_AF-A0A7J8EVA9-F1
#
_entry.id   AF-A0A7J8EVA9-F1
#
_cell.length_a   1.000
_cell.length_b   1.000
_cell.length_c   1.000
_cell.angle_alpha   90.00
_cell.angle_beta   90.00
_cell.angle_gamma   90.00
#
_symmetry.space_group_name_H-M   'P 1'
#
loop_
_entity.id
_entity.type
_entity.pdbx_description
1 polymer ?
#
loop_
_entity_poly.entity_id
_entity_poly.type
_entity_poly.pdbx_seq_one_letter_code
_entity_poly.pdbx_strand_id
1 'polypeptide(L)'
;MLKSSECSELYPVCLKLPNKYVLKIWKDSMFTCISYSYLPQWMMEFKQLCPDTGKDTWNLLFDLVCHEFCQSDDPPIILQEQKTVLASVFSVLSAIYASQVEQEYRKVEKDLPLIDSLIRVLQHMEHCQKKPENSAESLTEETKKSDLTQDDFHLKILKDISCEFLSNIFQVLTKETVAEGLKEGQLSKQKCSCAFQNLLPFYSPVVEDFLKILYEVDKTLAGDLEESFPSLKVQT
;
A
#
# COMPACT_ATOMS: atom_id res chain seq x y z
N MET A 1 -0.55 -21.86 -16.18
CA MET A 1 -1.52 -21.83 -15.06
C MET A 1 -1.19 -23.00 -14.15
N LEU A 2 -0.64 -22.73 -12.97
CA LEU A 2 -0.47 -23.74 -11.93
C LEU A 2 -1.84 -23.98 -11.26
N LYS A 3 -2.14 -25.22 -10.88
CA LYS A 3 -3.39 -25.55 -10.17
C LYS A 3 -3.27 -25.14 -8.70
N SER A 4 -4.38 -24.76 -8.05
CA SER A 4 -4.42 -24.37 -6.62
C SER A 4 -3.69 -25.38 -5.70
N SER A 5 -3.76 -26.67 -6.02
CA SER A 5 -3.06 -27.75 -5.30
C SER A 5 -1.53 -27.63 -5.32
N GLU A 6 -0.94 -27.08 -6.38
CA GLU A 6 0.52 -26.95 -6.53
C GLU A 6 1.07 -25.74 -5.73
N CYS A 7 0.25 -24.73 -5.45
CA CYS A 7 0.63 -23.60 -4.60
C CYS A 7 0.70 -23.99 -3.12
N SER A 8 -0.15 -24.92 -2.67
CA SER A 8 -0.15 -25.44 -1.30
C SER A 8 1.12 -26.25 -0.97
N GLU A 9 1.68 -26.97 -1.94
CA GLU A 9 2.90 -27.78 -1.77
C GLU A 9 4.18 -26.95 -1.72
N LEU A 10 4.19 -25.73 -2.27
CA LEU A 10 5.36 -24.83 -2.26
C LEU A 10 5.53 -24.08 -0.94
N TYR A 11 4.47 -23.99 -0.13
CA TYR A 11 4.44 -23.21 1.11
C TYR A 11 5.42 -23.69 2.20
N PRO A 12 5.52 -25.00 2.53
CA PRO A 12 6.48 -25.49 3.53
C PRO A 12 7.94 -25.33 3.08
N VAL A 13 8.17 -25.23 1.77
CA VAL A 13 9.50 -25.04 1.16
C VAL A 13 9.91 -23.57 1.25
N CYS A 14 8.98 -22.64 1.04
CA CYS A 14 9.23 -21.19 1.15
C CYS A 14 9.66 -20.78 2.56
N LEU A 15 9.04 -21.34 3.61
CA LEU A 15 9.37 -21.04 5.02
C LEU A 15 10.79 -21.43 5.43
N LYS A 16 11.48 -22.28 4.66
CA LYS A 16 12.83 -22.77 4.97
C LYS A 16 13.93 -22.11 4.14
N LEU A 17 13.57 -21.23 3.22
CA LEU A 17 14.52 -20.62 2.29
C LEU A 17 15.03 -19.27 2.78
N PRO A 18 16.31 -18.92 2.52
CA PRO A 18 16.83 -17.58 2.79
C PRO A 18 15.99 -16.51 2.08
N ASN A 19 15.78 -15.36 2.73
CA ASN A 19 14.86 -14.26 2.38
C ASN A 19 14.81 -13.92 0.87
N LYS A 20 15.95 -13.95 0.18
CA LYS A 20 16.07 -13.67 -1.27
C LYS A 20 15.38 -14.69 -2.21
N TYR A 21 15.19 -15.94 -1.78
CA TYR A 21 14.53 -16.98 -2.57
C TYR A 21 13.03 -17.04 -2.32
N VAL A 22 12.59 -16.64 -1.13
CA VAL A 22 11.17 -16.48 -0.78
C VAL A 22 10.54 -15.46 -1.70
N LEU A 23 11.16 -14.28 -1.88
CA LEU A 23 10.69 -13.25 -2.80
C LEU A 23 10.53 -13.73 -4.24
N LYS A 24 11.45 -14.57 -4.74
CA LYS A 24 11.38 -15.08 -6.11
C LYS A 24 10.22 -16.07 -6.28
N ILE A 25 10.08 -17.01 -5.35
CA ILE A 25 8.99 -18.00 -5.39
C ILE A 25 7.65 -17.32 -5.12
N TRP A 26 7.59 -16.33 -4.22
CA TRP A 26 6.40 -15.50 -4.01
C TRP A 26 6.03 -14.71 -5.25
N LYS A 27 7.00 -14.08 -5.92
CA LYS A 27 6.76 -13.34 -7.16
C LYS A 27 6.20 -14.25 -8.26
N ASP A 28 6.69 -15.48 -8.37
CA ASP A 28 6.26 -16.44 -9.40
C ASP A 28 4.90 -17.11 -9.04
N SER A 29 4.65 -17.43 -7.76
CA SER A 29 3.43 -18.07 -7.28
C SER A 29 2.25 -17.09 -7.10
N MET A 30 2.49 -15.86 -6.66
CA MET A 30 1.39 -14.92 -6.44
C MET A 30 0.89 -14.26 -7.73
N PHE A 31 1.74 -14.10 -8.74
CA PHE A 31 1.33 -13.65 -10.08
C PHE A 31 0.34 -14.61 -10.76
N THR A 32 0.37 -15.88 -10.37
CA THR A 32 -0.56 -16.90 -10.89
C THR A 32 -1.85 -17.01 -10.07
N CYS A 33 -1.85 -16.58 -8.80
CA CYS A 33 -3.02 -16.62 -7.92
C CYS A 33 -3.82 -15.30 -7.87
N ILE A 34 -3.18 -14.14 -8.06
CA ILE A 34 -3.86 -12.84 -8.12
C ILE A 34 -4.37 -12.59 -9.55
N SER A 35 -5.30 -13.44 -10.01
CA SER A 35 -6.37 -12.91 -10.85
C SER A 35 -7.48 -12.51 -9.88
N TYR A 36 -7.90 -11.25 -9.90
CA TYR A 36 -8.88 -10.62 -8.99
C TYR A 36 -10.13 -11.46 -8.67
N SER A 37 -10.46 -12.47 -9.50
CA SER A 37 -11.55 -13.43 -9.32
C SER A 37 -11.33 -14.52 -8.25
N TYR A 38 -10.12 -14.77 -7.75
CA TYR A 38 -9.84 -15.86 -6.78
C TYR A 38 -9.39 -15.41 -5.39
N LEU A 39 -9.18 -14.11 -5.17
CA LEU A 39 -8.77 -13.59 -3.85
C LEU A 39 -9.70 -14.04 -2.72
N PRO A 40 -11.05 -13.99 -2.87
CA PRO A 40 -11.96 -14.43 -1.80
C PRO A 40 -11.89 -15.94 -1.53
N GLN A 41 -11.71 -16.76 -2.58
CA GLN A 41 -11.60 -18.21 -2.47
C GLN A 41 -10.27 -18.62 -1.81
N TRP A 42 -9.17 -17.99 -2.23
CA TRP A 42 -7.84 -18.23 -1.68
C TRP A 42 -7.76 -17.82 -0.21
N MET A 43 -8.38 -16.70 0.19
CA MET A 43 -8.43 -16.29 1.60
C MET A 43 -9.25 -17.24 2.48
N MET A 44 -10.33 -17.83 1.94
CA MET A 44 -11.11 -18.84 2.67
C MET A 44 -10.33 -20.14 2.83
N GLU A 45 -9.56 -20.56 1.82
CA GLU A 45 -8.65 -21.70 1.89
C GLU A 45 -7.47 -21.43 2.84
N PHE A 46 -6.92 -20.20 2.82
CA PHE A 46 -5.85 -19.74 3.72
C PHE A 46 -6.29 -19.72 5.19
N LYS A 47 -7.53 -19.27 5.46
CA LYS A 47 -8.17 -19.29 6.78
C LYS A 47 -8.32 -20.70 7.36
N GLN A 48 -8.45 -21.72 6.51
CA GLN A 48 -8.73 -23.09 6.93
C GLN A 48 -7.46 -23.91 7.25
N LEU A 49 -6.27 -23.48 6.79
CA LEU A 49 -5.04 -24.25 6.96
C LEU A 49 -4.30 -24.01 8.30
N CYS A 50 -4.40 -22.84 8.94
CA CYS A 50 -3.83 -22.58 10.28
C CYS A 50 -4.30 -21.24 10.87
N PRO A 51 -4.84 -21.18 12.11
CA PRO A 51 -5.26 -19.94 12.77
C PRO A 51 -4.11 -18.95 13.02
N ASP A 52 -2.95 -19.45 13.47
CA ASP A 52 -1.77 -18.62 13.79
C ASP A 52 -1.05 -18.07 12.53
N THR A 53 -1.35 -18.62 11.35
CA THR A 53 -0.71 -18.22 10.09
C THR A 53 -1.07 -16.80 9.68
N GLY A 54 -2.26 -16.29 10.05
CA GLY A 54 -2.66 -14.92 9.76
C GLY A 54 -1.75 -13.89 10.44
N LYS A 55 -1.41 -14.12 11.71
CA LYS A 55 -0.51 -13.26 12.51
C LYS A 55 0.91 -13.26 11.98
N ASP A 56 1.46 -14.44 11.74
CA ASP A 56 2.85 -14.59 11.30
C ASP A 56 3.03 -14.01 9.91
N THR A 57 2.03 -14.22 9.03
CA THR A 57 2.00 -13.60 7.71
C THR A 57 1.88 -12.09 7.83
N TRP A 58 0.99 -11.57 8.67
CA TRP A 58 0.88 -10.13 8.92
C TRP A 58 2.22 -9.54 9.37
N ASN A 59 2.85 -10.12 10.40
CA ASN A 59 4.11 -9.61 10.93
C ASN A 59 5.23 -9.62 9.88
N LEU A 60 5.39 -10.73 9.14
CA LEU A 60 6.39 -10.82 8.08
C LEU A 60 6.17 -9.76 7.00
N LEU A 61 4.95 -9.64 6.49
CA LEU A 61 4.62 -8.70 5.42
C LEU A 61 4.70 -7.25 5.88
N PHE A 62 4.26 -6.99 7.11
CA PHE A 62 4.39 -5.70 7.77
C PHE A 62 5.87 -5.28 7.88
N ASP A 63 6.73 -6.16 8.38
CA ASP A 63 8.16 -5.86 8.53
C ASP A 63 8.81 -5.57 7.17
N LEU A 64 8.46 -6.33 6.13
CA LEU A 64 8.95 -6.09 4.77
C LEU A 64 8.56 -4.70 4.25
N VAL A 65 7.29 -4.30 4.33
CA VAL A 65 6.85 -3.02 3.76
C VAL A 65 7.24 -1.82 4.63
N CYS A 66 7.39 -2.00 5.94
CA CYS A 66 7.75 -0.92 6.84
C CYS A 66 9.25 -0.66 6.89
N HIS A 67 10.09 -1.70 6.71
CA HIS A 67 11.53 -1.58 6.97
C HIS A 67 12.43 -1.94 5.78
N GLU A 68 11.94 -2.71 4.79
CA GLU A 68 12.78 -3.22 3.70
C GLU A 68 12.42 -2.66 2.33
N PHE A 69 11.13 -2.42 2.05
CA PHE A 69 10.68 -2.00 0.71
C PHE A 69 10.39 -0.51 0.61
N CYS A 70 10.81 0.06 -0.52
CA CYS A 70 10.55 1.44 -0.95
C CYS A 70 10.75 2.44 0.18
N GLN A 71 11.93 2.47 0.80
CA GLN A 71 12.29 3.32 1.93
C GLN A 71 12.45 4.79 1.52
N SER A 72 12.45 5.72 2.48
CA SER A 72 12.40 7.17 2.18
C SER A 72 13.63 7.70 1.44
N ASP A 73 14.77 7.02 1.58
CA ASP A 73 16.04 7.34 0.92
C ASP A 73 16.21 6.59 -0.42
N ASP A 74 15.28 5.70 -0.78
CA ASP A 74 15.34 4.95 -2.02
C ASP A 74 15.12 5.86 -3.23
N PRO A 75 15.90 5.70 -4.32
CA PRO A 75 15.65 6.41 -5.55
C PRO A 75 14.34 5.89 -6.21
N PRO A 76 13.63 6.73 -7.01
CA PRO A 76 12.35 6.33 -7.63
C PRO A 76 12.39 5.05 -8.48
N ILE A 77 13.58 4.64 -8.95
CA ILE A 77 13.77 3.39 -9.68
C ILE A 77 13.45 2.14 -8.83
N ILE A 78 13.66 2.21 -7.50
CA ILE A 78 13.37 1.08 -6.61
C ILE A 78 11.88 0.75 -6.62
N LEU A 79 11.01 1.77 -6.62
CA LEU A 79 9.57 1.55 -6.75
C LEU A 79 9.23 0.85 -8.09
N GLN A 80 9.90 1.20 -9.19
CA GLN A 80 9.67 0.55 -10.48
C GLN A 80 10.04 -0.95 -10.46
N GLU A 81 11.09 -1.31 -9.74
CA GLU A 81 11.53 -2.70 -9.58
C GLU A 81 10.63 -3.49 -8.63
N GLN A 82 10.14 -2.84 -7.58
CA GLN A 82 9.37 -3.46 -6.50
C GLN A 82 7.85 -3.41 -6.71
N LYS A 83 7.32 -2.65 -7.68
CA LYS A 83 5.88 -2.39 -7.83
C LYS A 83 4.97 -3.63 -7.79
N THR A 84 5.41 -4.71 -8.43
CA THR A 84 4.64 -5.96 -8.51
C THR A 84 4.61 -6.70 -7.17
N VAL A 85 5.73 -6.75 -6.45
CA VAL A 85 5.79 -7.38 -5.12
C VAL A 85 5.07 -6.51 -4.09
N LEU A 86 5.23 -5.18 -4.14
CA LEU A 86 4.50 -4.25 -3.28
C LEU A 86 2.98 -4.39 -3.45
N ALA A 87 2.48 -4.45 -4.69
CA ALA A 87 1.06 -4.59 -4.96
C ALA A 87 0.50 -5.90 -4.36
N SER A 88 1.28 -6.98 -4.50
CA SER A 88 0.94 -8.29 -3.97
C SER A 88 0.92 -8.30 -2.44
N VAL A 89 1.95 -7.75 -1.80
CA VAL A 89 2.06 -7.66 -0.34
C VAL A 89 0.97 -6.79 0.26
N PHE A 90 0.73 -5.60 -0.30
CA PHE A 90 -0.33 -4.71 0.18
C PHE A 90 -1.73 -5.30 -0.03
N SER A 91 -1.95 -6.06 -1.11
CA SER A 91 -3.22 -6.77 -1.31
C SER A 91 -3.49 -7.77 -0.18
N VAL A 92 -2.49 -8.58 0.18
CA VAL A 92 -2.61 -9.55 1.27
C VAL A 92 -2.80 -8.85 2.62
N LEU A 93 -2.01 -7.82 2.91
CA LEU A 93 -2.16 -7.02 4.14
C LEU A 93 -3.55 -6.36 4.23
N SER A 94 -4.00 -5.71 3.16
CA SER A 94 -5.33 -5.07 3.10
C SER A 94 -6.44 -6.09 3.37
N ALA A 95 -6.33 -7.27 2.77
CA ALA A 95 -7.33 -8.31 2.93
C ALA A 95 -7.34 -8.92 4.35
N ILE A 96 -6.16 -9.13 4.96
CA ILE A 96 -6.06 -9.52 6.38
C ILE A 96 -6.67 -8.42 7.27
N TYR A 97 -6.35 -7.16 7.01
CA TYR A 97 -6.85 -6.00 7.75
C TYR A 97 -8.38 -5.89 7.71
N ALA A 98 -8.97 -6.12 6.53
CA ALA A 98 -10.41 -6.08 6.29
C ALA A 98 -11.17 -7.28 6.89
N SER A 99 -10.50 -8.42 7.03
CA SER A 99 -11.16 -9.67 7.48
C SER A 99 -11.70 -9.63 8.91
N GLN A 100 -11.24 -8.68 9.75
CA GLN A 100 -11.63 -8.54 11.16
C GLN A 100 -11.43 -9.82 12.01
N VAL A 101 -10.72 -10.85 11.51
CA VAL A 101 -10.65 -12.18 12.14
C VAL A 101 -9.83 -12.20 13.44
N GLU A 102 -9.06 -11.17 13.76
CA GLU A 102 -8.50 -11.01 15.11
C GLU A 102 -8.32 -9.52 15.44
N GLN A 103 -9.20 -8.99 16.30
CA GLN A 103 -8.99 -7.67 16.93
C GLN A 103 -7.68 -7.62 17.75
N GLU A 104 -7.04 -8.76 18.03
CA GLU A 104 -5.75 -8.84 18.72
C GLU A 104 -4.53 -8.41 17.88
N TYR A 105 -4.63 -8.37 16.54
CA TYR A 105 -3.50 -7.92 15.69
C TYR A 105 -3.57 -6.43 15.34
N ARG A 106 -4.75 -5.81 15.47
CA ARG A 106 -4.94 -4.35 15.39
C ARG A 106 -4.43 -3.68 16.66
N LYS A 107 -3.15 -3.89 16.99
CA LYS A 107 -2.48 -2.90 17.82
C LYS A 107 -2.34 -1.67 16.97
N VAL A 108 -3.10 -0.64 17.33
CA VAL A 108 -3.05 0.72 16.79
C VAL A 108 -1.59 1.22 16.59
N GLU A 109 -0.67 0.74 17.43
CA GLU A 109 0.79 0.93 17.33
C GLU A 109 1.41 0.54 15.96
N LYS A 110 0.75 -0.32 15.17
CA LYS A 110 1.22 -0.75 13.84
C LYS A 110 0.57 0.01 12.68
N ASP A 111 -0.48 0.80 12.91
CA ASP A 111 -1.14 1.51 11.81
C ASP A 111 -0.25 2.64 11.28
N LEU A 112 0.49 3.34 12.14
CA LEU A 112 1.30 4.50 11.76
C LEU A 112 2.48 4.16 10.81
N PRO A 113 3.32 3.14 11.06
CA PRO A 113 4.36 2.76 10.11
C PRO A 113 3.79 2.29 8.76
N LEU A 114 2.64 1.62 8.78
CA LEU A 114 1.99 1.14 7.57
C LEU A 114 1.39 2.29 6.75
N ILE A 115 0.76 3.27 7.40
CA ILE A 115 0.31 4.53 6.77
C ILE A 115 1.49 5.21 6.10
N ASP A 116 2.62 5.32 6.78
CA ASP A 116 3.81 5.94 6.22
C ASP A 116 4.29 5.20 4.96
N SER A 117 4.40 3.88 5.01
CA SER A 117 4.76 3.07 3.84
C SER A 117 3.81 3.23 2.67
N LEU A 118 2.49 3.25 2.91
CA LEU A 118 1.49 3.45 1.85
C LEU A 118 1.60 4.85 1.23
N ILE A 119 1.70 5.90 2.06
CA ILE A 119 1.86 7.28 1.57
C ILE A 119 3.17 7.43 0.81
N ARG A 120 4.26 6.84 1.30
CA ARG A 120 5.57 6.89 0.66
C ARG A 120 5.54 6.28 -0.74
N VAL A 121 4.89 5.13 -0.90
CA VAL A 121 4.64 4.54 -2.23
C VAL A 121 3.89 5.53 -3.12
N LEU A 122 2.79 6.12 -2.65
CA LEU A 122 2.04 7.13 -3.43
C LEU A 122 2.89 8.35 -3.82
N GLN A 123 3.77 8.82 -2.92
CA GLN A 123 4.69 9.92 -3.21
C GLN A 123 5.70 9.54 -4.30
N HIS A 124 6.34 8.37 -4.20
CA HIS A 124 7.28 7.90 -5.22
C HIS A 124 6.62 7.71 -6.59
N MET A 125 5.33 7.35 -6.63
CA MET A 125 4.58 7.24 -7.88
C MET A 125 4.47 8.58 -8.62
N GLU A 126 4.26 9.69 -7.90
CA GLU A 126 4.23 11.03 -8.51
C GLU A 126 5.59 11.40 -9.13
N HIS A 127 6.69 10.93 -8.56
CA HIS A 127 8.03 11.12 -9.11
C HIS A 127 8.30 10.25 -10.33
N CYS A 128 7.77 9.02 -10.38
CA CYS A 128 7.87 8.16 -11.56
C CYS A 128 7.05 8.67 -12.76
N GLN A 129 5.93 9.36 -12.52
CA GLN A 129 5.06 9.88 -13.57
C GLN A 129 5.56 11.22 -14.16
N LYS A 130 6.41 11.95 -13.44
CA LYS A 130 7.09 13.14 -13.94
C LYS A 130 8.22 12.73 -14.88
N LYS A 131 7.97 12.82 -16.19
CA LYS A 131 9.00 12.65 -17.23
C LYS A 131 10.20 13.56 -16.92
N PRO A 132 11.47 13.09 -17.03
CA PRO A 132 12.59 14.01 -17.04
C PRO A 132 12.48 14.87 -18.31
N GLU A 133 12.23 16.17 -18.17
CA GLU A 133 12.11 17.10 -19.31
C GLU A 133 13.40 17.31 -20.10
N ASN A 134 14.50 16.61 -19.79
CA ASN A 134 15.78 16.77 -20.49
C ASN A 134 16.42 15.41 -20.79
N SER A 135 16.10 14.83 -21.95
CA SER A 135 17.10 14.08 -22.73
C SER A 135 16.68 14.07 -24.19
N ALA A 136 17.27 15.00 -24.95
CA ALA A 136 17.31 14.90 -26.40
C ALA A 136 18.19 13.70 -26.80
N GLU A 137 17.72 12.97 -27.80
CA GLU A 137 18.46 12.02 -28.65
C GLU A 137 19.04 10.75 -28.02
N SER A 138 18.40 9.61 -28.27
CA SER A 138 18.90 8.68 -29.29
C SER A 138 17.96 7.49 -29.50
N LEU A 139 17.83 7.12 -30.77
CA LEU A 139 16.96 6.13 -31.36
C LEU A 139 17.26 4.70 -30.90
N THR A 140 16.25 4.00 -30.39
CA THR A 140 15.97 2.56 -30.64
C THR A 140 14.51 2.29 -30.27
N GLU A 141 13.61 2.55 -31.22
CA GLU A 141 12.23 2.03 -31.29
C GLU A 141 12.39 0.55 -31.71
N GLU A 142 12.04 -0.47 -30.92
CA GLU A 142 10.68 -1.01 -30.77
C GLU A 142 10.50 -1.84 -29.48
N THR A 143 11.56 -2.08 -28.69
CA THR A 143 11.48 -2.91 -27.46
C THR A 143 11.01 -2.12 -26.23
N LYS A 144 11.21 -0.80 -26.20
CA LYS A 144 10.87 0.06 -25.04
C LYS A 144 9.38 0.43 -24.92
N LYS A 145 8.58 0.23 -25.97
CA LYS A 145 7.19 0.74 -25.98
C LYS A 145 6.22 -0.16 -25.22
N SER A 146 6.44 -1.49 -25.19
CA SER A 146 5.58 -2.41 -24.43
C SER A 146 5.87 -2.37 -22.93
N ASP A 147 7.15 -2.27 -22.53
CA ASP A 147 7.55 -2.19 -21.12
C ASP A 147 6.98 -0.95 -20.44
N LEU A 148 7.00 0.21 -21.10
CA LEU A 148 6.41 1.44 -20.55
C LEU A 148 4.90 1.31 -20.31
N THR A 149 4.17 0.63 -21.20
CA THR A 149 2.71 0.44 -21.05
C THR A 149 2.34 -0.58 -19.98
N GLN A 150 3.14 -1.63 -19.82
CA GLN A 150 2.93 -2.63 -18.77
C GLN A 150 3.37 -2.10 -17.40
N ASP A 151 4.43 -1.31 -17.36
CA ASP A 151 4.89 -0.66 -16.14
C ASP A 151 3.87 0.31 -15.59
N ASP A 152 3.26 1.13 -16.47
CA ASP A 152 2.16 2.02 -16.11
C ASP A 152 0.95 1.26 -15.55
N PHE A 153 0.62 0.09 -16.10
CA PHE A 153 -0.44 -0.77 -15.60
C PHE A 153 -0.18 -1.30 -14.18
N HIS A 154 1.02 -1.83 -13.91
CA HIS A 154 1.38 -2.35 -12.59
C HIS A 154 1.46 -1.25 -11.53
N LEU A 155 1.95 -0.07 -11.93
CA LEU A 155 1.91 1.11 -11.08
C LEU A 155 0.47 1.49 -10.75
N LYS A 156 -0.42 1.52 -11.74
CA LYS A 156 -1.84 1.81 -11.51
C LYS A 156 -2.46 0.81 -10.53
N ILE A 157 -2.22 -0.48 -10.69
CA ILE A 157 -2.66 -1.51 -9.73
C ILE A 157 -2.15 -1.20 -8.32
N LEU A 158 -0.85 -0.91 -8.18
CA LEU A 158 -0.25 -0.59 -6.89
C LEU A 158 -0.90 0.65 -6.26
N LYS A 159 -1.17 1.69 -7.06
CA LYS A 159 -1.86 2.90 -6.61
C LYS A 159 -3.25 2.57 -6.09
N ASP A 160 -4.03 1.83 -6.88
CA ASP A 160 -5.42 1.51 -6.55
C ASP A 160 -5.48 0.71 -5.24
N ILE A 161 -4.63 -0.31 -5.08
CA ILE A 161 -4.51 -1.09 -3.84
C ILE A 161 -4.06 -0.22 -2.67
N SER A 162 -3.08 0.66 -2.87
CA SER A 162 -2.56 1.53 -1.81
C SER A 162 -3.61 2.53 -1.33
N CYS A 163 -4.37 3.12 -2.26
CA CYS A 163 -5.48 4.01 -1.94
C CYS A 163 -6.60 3.28 -1.19
N GLU A 164 -7.02 2.11 -1.67
CA GLU A 164 -8.04 1.31 -1.00
C GLU A 164 -7.60 0.97 0.43
N PHE A 165 -6.38 0.46 0.59
CA PHE A 165 -5.89 0.06 1.90
C PHE A 165 -5.75 1.25 2.85
N LEU A 166 -5.18 2.36 2.38
CA LEU A 166 -5.06 3.59 3.17
C LEU A 166 -6.44 4.11 3.59
N SER A 167 -7.44 4.04 2.72
CA SER A 167 -8.82 4.41 3.05
C SER A 167 -9.42 3.54 4.15
N ASN A 168 -9.13 2.24 4.15
CA ASN A 168 -9.60 1.31 5.19
C ASN A 168 -8.97 1.62 6.54
N ILE A 169 -7.68 2.01 6.55
CA ILE A 169 -7.00 2.42 7.78
C ILE A 169 -7.56 3.75 8.29
N PHE A 170 -7.68 4.76 7.42
CA PHE A 170 -8.19 6.09 7.80
C PHE A 170 -9.59 6.03 8.42
N GLN A 171 -10.47 5.13 7.96
CA GLN A 171 -11.81 4.95 8.51
C GLN A 171 -11.83 4.50 9.98
N VAL A 172 -10.77 3.85 10.46
CA VAL A 172 -10.72 3.31 11.82
C VAL A 172 -9.70 4.02 12.71
N LEU A 173 -9.01 5.04 12.18
CA LEU A 173 -8.09 5.85 12.97
C LEU A 173 -8.82 6.59 14.09
N THR A 174 -8.23 6.54 15.27
CA THR A 174 -8.72 7.29 16.43
C THR A 174 -8.01 8.63 16.55
N LYS A 175 -8.59 9.53 17.33
CA LYS A 175 -7.99 10.82 17.66
C LYS A 175 -6.60 10.65 18.29
N GLU A 176 -6.46 9.67 19.16
CA GLU A 176 -5.23 9.33 19.86
C GLU A 176 -4.15 8.90 18.86
N THR A 177 -4.48 8.00 17.93
CA THR A 177 -3.55 7.56 16.88
C THR A 177 -3.11 8.70 15.98
N VAL A 178 -4.04 9.59 15.61
CA VAL A 178 -3.73 10.75 14.76
C VAL A 178 -2.79 11.72 15.50
N ALA A 179 -3.04 11.98 16.78
CA ALA A 179 -2.17 12.83 17.60
C ALA A 179 -0.75 12.24 17.74
N GLU A 180 -0.66 10.93 17.93
CA GLU A 180 0.63 10.22 17.96
C GLU A 180 1.34 10.28 16.61
N GLY A 181 0.63 10.00 15.51
CA GLY A 181 1.18 10.07 14.16
C GLY A 181 1.75 11.44 13.79
N LEU A 182 1.09 12.52 14.23
CA LEU A 182 1.60 13.89 14.06
C LEU A 182 2.85 14.16 14.89
N LYS A 183 2.87 13.70 16.15
CA LYS A 183 4.02 13.85 17.05
C LYS A 183 5.24 13.09 16.54
N GLU A 184 5.04 11.90 16.00
CA GLU A 184 6.11 11.04 15.47
C GLU A 184 6.51 11.37 14.03
N GLY A 185 5.81 12.30 13.38
CA GLY A 185 6.07 12.72 12.01
C GLY A 185 5.63 11.70 10.94
N GLN A 186 4.91 10.65 11.32
CA GLN A 186 4.27 9.72 10.39
C GLN A 186 3.09 10.38 9.66
N LEU A 187 2.48 11.39 10.29
CA LEU A 187 1.56 12.32 9.67
C LEU A 187 2.21 13.71 9.62
N SER A 188 2.03 14.39 8.50
CA SER A 188 2.51 15.76 8.29
C SER A 188 1.69 16.41 7.18
N LYS A 189 1.80 17.73 7.00
CA LYS A 189 1.14 18.45 5.89
C LYS A 189 1.41 17.79 4.54
N GLN A 190 2.67 17.52 4.22
CA GLN A 190 3.04 16.90 2.95
C GLN A 190 2.44 15.50 2.78
N LYS A 191 2.50 14.66 3.82
CA LYS A 191 1.98 13.29 3.78
C LYS A 191 0.46 13.27 3.66
N CYS A 192 -0.23 14.08 4.45
CA CYS A 192 -1.68 14.24 4.38
C CYS A 192 -2.13 14.82 3.03
N SER A 193 -1.42 15.81 2.48
CA SER A 193 -1.73 16.35 1.15
C SER A 193 -1.61 15.27 0.06
N CYS A 194 -0.55 14.46 0.08
CA CYS A 194 -0.39 13.37 -0.87
C CYS A 194 -1.53 12.33 -0.72
N ALA A 195 -1.86 11.95 0.51
CA ALA A 195 -2.99 11.05 0.77
C ALA A 195 -4.31 11.63 0.22
N PHE A 196 -4.61 12.90 0.52
CA PHE A 196 -5.87 13.55 0.11
C PHE A 196 -5.97 13.63 -1.42
N GLN A 197 -4.91 14.04 -2.09
CA GLN A 197 -4.86 14.12 -3.56
C GLN A 197 -5.18 12.77 -4.23
N ASN A 198 -4.75 11.67 -3.62
CA ASN A 198 -4.96 10.33 -4.17
C ASN A 198 -6.28 9.69 -3.73
N LEU A 199 -6.79 10.02 -2.54
CA LEU A 199 -8.01 9.45 -1.98
C LEU A 199 -9.28 10.20 -2.41
N LEU A 200 -9.25 11.53 -2.52
CA LEU A 200 -10.42 12.36 -2.81
C LEU A 200 -11.26 11.90 -4.02
N PRO A 201 -10.68 11.47 -5.16
CA PRO A 201 -11.47 11.08 -6.32
C PRO A 201 -12.40 9.87 -6.09
N PHE A 202 -12.10 9.02 -5.10
CA PHE A 202 -12.79 7.75 -4.89
C PHE A 202 -13.29 7.52 -3.46
N TYR A 203 -12.72 8.23 -2.48
CA TYR A 203 -12.93 8.03 -1.04
C TYR A 203 -13.16 9.35 -0.30
N SER A 204 -13.82 10.34 -0.92
CA SER A 204 -14.09 11.66 -0.32
C SER A 204 -14.64 11.60 1.11
N PRO A 205 -15.65 10.76 1.44
CA PRO A 205 -16.18 10.72 2.81
C PRO A 205 -15.13 10.33 3.86
N VAL A 206 -14.21 9.43 3.51
CA VAL A 206 -13.11 9.02 4.41
C VAL A 206 -12.16 10.18 4.66
N VAL A 207 -11.84 10.96 3.62
CA VAL A 207 -10.98 12.15 3.73
C VAL A 207 -11.66 13.23 4.57
N GLU A 208 -12.95 13.46 4.38
CA GLU A 208 -13.75 14.42 5.14
C GLU A 208 -13.81 14.05 6.63
N ASP A 209 -14.04 12.77 6.95
CA ASP A 209 -14.08 12.29 8.34
C ASP A 209 -12.71 12.37 9.01
N PHE A 210 -11.64 12.01 8.29
CA PHE A 210 -10.28 12.18 8.78
C PHE A 210 -9.92 13.65 9.02
N LEU A 211 -10.38 14.56 8.15
CA LEU A 211 -10.17 16.01 8.32
C LEU A 211 -10.88 16.53 9.58
N LYS A 212 -12.08 16.01 9.92
CA LYS A 212 -12.77 16.35 11.18
C LYS A 212 -11.94 15.94 12.40
N ILE A 213 -11.35 14.74 12.38
CA ILE A 213 -10.45 14.28 13.46
C ILE A 213 -9.22 15.20 13.55
N LEU A 214 -8.61 15.55 12.41
CA LEU A 214 -7.50 16.51 12.38
C LEU A 214 -7.88 17.85 12.98
N TYR A 215 -9.07 18.38 12.71
CA TYR A 215 -9.55 19.62 13.32
C TYR A 215 -9.60 19.57 14.85
N GLU A 216 -9.81 18.39 15.44
CA GLU A 216 -9.78 18.22 16.88
C GLU A 216 -8.38 18.09 17.47
N VAL A 217 -7.40 17.66 16.67
CA VAL A 217 -6.02 17.37 17.11
C VAL A 217 -5.06 18.52 16.78
N ASP A 218 -5.13 19.03 15.56
CA ASP A 218 -4.31 20.12 15.02
C ASP A 218 -5.13 20.96 14.02
N LYS A 219 -5.75 22.03 14.53
CA LYS A 219 -6.55 22.97 13.73
C LYS A 219 -5.76 23.68 12.65
N THR A 220 -4.47 23.94 12.89
CA THR A 220 -3.62 24.66 11.94
C THR A 220 -3.36 23.77 10.73
N LEU A 221 -2.97 22.53 10.96
CA LEU A 221 -2.78 21.55 9.89
C LEU A 221 -4.07 21.29 9.11
N ALA A 222 -5.21 21.15 9.81
CA ALA A 222 -6.50 20.93 9.16
C ALA A 222 -6.90 22.09 8.24
N GLY A 223 -6.76 23.34 8.71
CA GLY A 223 -7.03 24.53 7.91
C GLY A 223 -6.12 24.63 6.68
N ASP A 224 -4.83 24.36 6.85
CA ASP A 224 -3.85 24.32 5.75
C ASP A 224 -4.22 23.29 4.67
N LEU A 225 -4.75 22.14 5.06
CA LEU A 225 -5.19 21.09 4.14
C LEU A 225 -6.50 21.51 3.42
N GLU A 226 -7.45 22.11 4.13
CA GLU A 226 -8.70 22.59 3.53
C GLU A 226 -8.48 23.73 2.52
N GLU A 227 -7.49 24.59 2.75
CA GLU A 227 -7.06 25.59 1.76
C GLU A 227 -6.48 24.93 0.49
N SER A 228 -5.73 23.84 0.67
CA SER A 228 -5.12 23.08 -0.43
C SER A 228 -6.14 22.27 -1.23
N PHE A 229 -7.28 21.92 -0.64
CA PHE A 229 -8.34 21.12 -1.27
C PHE A 229 -9.71 21.79 -1.12
N PRO A 230 -10.06 22.75 -2.00
CA PRO A 230 -11.32 23.50 -1.90
C PRO A 230 -12.59 22.64 -1.95
N SER A 231 -12.52 21.41 -2.46
CA SER A 231 -13.64 20.45 -2.44
C SER A 231 -14.02 19.99 -1.04
N LEU A 232 -13.12 20.13 -0.06
CA LEU A 232 -13.36 19.79 1.35
C LEU A 232 -14.02 20.94 2.13
N LYS A 233 -14.12 22.14 1.53
CA LYS A 233 -14.84 23.25 2.13
C LYS A 233 -16.32 22.93 2.15
N VAL A 234 -16.84 22.59 3.32
CA VAL A 234 -18.28 22.42 3.51
C VAL A 234 -18.94 23.76 3.22
N GLN A 235 -19.94 23.77 2.33
CA GLN A 235 -20.88 24.89 2.23
C GLN A 235 -21.67 24.93 3.54
N THR A 236 -21.23 25.78 4.47
CA THR A 236 -21.97 26.13 5.70
C THR A 236 -23.37 26.62 5.41
#